data_AF-A0A2M7ZRP0-F1
#
_entry.id   AF-A0A2M7ZRP0-F1
#
_cell.length_a   1.000
_cell.length_b   1.000
_cell.length_c   1.000
_cell.angle_alpha   90.00
_cell.angle_beta   90.00
_cell.angle_gamma   90.00
#
_symmetry.space_group_name_H-M   'P 1'
#
loop_
_entity.id
_entity.type
_entity.pdbx_description
1 polymer ?
#
loop_
_entity_poly.entity_id
_entity_poly.type
_entity_poly.pdbx_seq_one_letter_code
_entity_poly.pdbx_strand_id
1 'polypeptide(L)'
;MTTTSNINEIIKANAKQAKILFDLCEKNNEGVYNKLHIIENSKFPDEKKEYRVYHADGYCFDVTKEKIELAEDEICYSCIGGYEYSFNEGAYEGFKEITVEEAIKSLKEI
;
A
#
# COMPACT_ATOMS: atom_id res chain seq x y z
N MET A 1 15.79 5.39 -27.43
CA MET A 1 14.39 5.60 -26.98
C MET A 1 13.95 4.37 -26.19
N THR A 2 14.46 4.18 -24.97
CA THR A 2 14.32 2.90 -24.23
C THR A 2 13.88 3.06 -22.77
N THR A 3 13.63 4.30 -22.32
CA THR A 3 13.41 4.58 -20.90
C THR A 3 11.93 4.53 -20.49
N THR A 4 11.01 4.91 -21.38
CA THR A 4 9.57 5.02 -21.07
C THR A 4 8.87 3.67 -20.94
N SER A 5 9.28 2.65 -21.71
CA SER A 5 8.66 1.32 -21.66
C SER A 5 8.90 0.63 -20.32
N ASN A 6 10.08 0.80 -19.75
CA ASN A 6 10.50 0.14 -18.51
C ASN A 6 9.78 0.74 -17.27
N ILE A 7 9.56 2.06 -17.27
CA ILE A 7 8.84 2.76 -16.20
C ILE A 7 7.38 2.30 -16.13
N ASN A 8 6.71 2.17 -17.28
CA ASN A 8 5.32 1.71 -17.34
C ASN A 8 5.14 0.26 -16.84
N GLU A 9 6.12 -0.61 -17.06
CA GLU A 9 6.09 -1.99 -16.55
C GLU A 9 6.29 -2.06 -15.04
N ILE A 10 7.22 -1.27 -14.49
CA ILE A 10 7.46 -1.15 -13.04
C ILE A 10 6.19 -0.65 -12.34
N ILE A 11 5.56 0.39 -12.88
CA ILE A 11 4.35 0.97 -12.28
C ILE A 11 3.19 -0.05 -12.28
N LYS A 12 3.01 -0.80 -13.37
CA LYS A 12 1.99 -1.88 -13.43
C LYS A 12 2.26 -2.99 -12.41
N ALA A 13 3.53 -3.33 -12.19
CA ALA A 13 3.91 -4.33 -11.20
C ALA A 13 3.59 -3.84 -9.76
N ASN A 14 3.92 -2.60 -9.44
CA ASN A 14 3.62 -1.98 -8.14
C ASN A 14 2.11 -1.92 -7.87
N ALA A 15 1.32 -1.48 -8.86
CA ALA A 15 -0.14 -1.46 -8.77
C ALA A 15 -0.74 -2.87 -8.52
N LYS A 16 -0.16 -3.91 -9.14
CA LYS A 16 -0.59 -5.30 -8.92
C LYS A 16 -0.27 -5.77 -7.50
N GLN A 17 0.90 -5.42 -6.97
CA GLN A 17 1.27 -5.80 -5.61
C GLN A 17 0.45 -5.04 -4.55
N ALA A 18 0.18 -3.75 -4.75
CA ALA A 18 -0.72 -2.98 -3.89
C ALA A 18 -2.13 -3.57 -3.87
N LYS A 19 -2.64 -4.04 -5.02
CA LYS A 19 -3.91 -4.77 -5.05
C LYS A 19 -3.88 -6.05 -4.20
N ILE A 20 -2.78 -6.80 -4.24
CA ILE A 20 -2.63 -8.03 -3.43
C ILE A 20 -2.66 -7.68 -1.94
N LEU A 21 -1.99 -6.60 -1.53
CA LEU A 21 -2.04 -6.12 -0.14
C LEU A 21 -3.47 -5.74 0.27
N PHE A 22 -4.18 -5.00 -0.58
CA PHE A 22 -5.57 -4.65 -0.33
C PHE A 22 -6.45 -5.91 -0.15
N ASP A 23 -6.38 -6.87 -1.09
CA ASP A 23 -7.18 -8.09 -1.04
C ASP A 23 -6.88 -8.91 0.23
N LEU A 24 -5.63 -8.90 0.71
CA LEU A 24 -5.24 -9.55 1.96
C LEU A 24 -5.78 -8.81 3.19
N CYS A 25 -5.71 -7.48 3.22
CA CYS A 25 -6.30 -6.69 4.29
C CYS A 25 -7.82 -6.84 4.34
N GLU A 26 -8.50 -6.83 3.18
CA GLU A 26 -9.94 -7.02 3.09
C GLU A 26 -10.37 -8.42 3.54
N LYS A 27 -9.64 -9.46 3.11
CA LYS A 27 -9.91 -10.84 3.54
C LYS A 27 -9.76 -11.02 5.04
N ASN A 28 -8.73 -10.42 5.65
CA ASN A 28 -8.48 -10.53 7.08
C ASN A 28 -9.36 -9.56 7.91
N ASN A 29 -9.93 -8.52 7.30
CA ASN A 29 -10.68 -7.45 7.97
C ASN A 29 -9.82 -6.69 9.01
N GLU A 30 -10.38 -5.61 9.58
CA GLU A 30 -9.73 -4.91 10.70
C GLU A 30 -9.54 -5.83 11.91
N GLY A 31 -8.42 -5.68 12.62
CA GLY A 31 -8.10 -6.51 13.78
C GLY A 31 -6.60 -6.63 14.07
N VAL A 32 -6.30 -7.32 15.17
CA VAL A 32 -4.93 -7.63 15.59
C VAL A 32 -4.65 -9.10 15.34
N TYR A 33 -3.61 -9.37 14.56
CA TYR A 33 -3.22 -10.69 14.07
C TYR A 33 -1.74 -10.93 14.31
N ASN A 34 -1.40 -11.74 15.31
CA ASN A 34 -0.01 -11.99 15.70
C ASN A 34 0.76 -10.68 15.97
N LYS A 35 1.66 -10.32 15.05
CA LYS A 35 2.45 -9.07 15.09
C LYS A 35 1.81 -7.91 14.32
N LEU A 36 0.70 -8.13 13.65
CA LEU A 36 0.05 -7.17 12.76
C LEU A 36 -1.18 -6.54 13.41
N HIS A 37 -1.43 -5.27 13.12
CA HIS A 37 -2.67 -4.57 13.45
C HIS A 37 -3.17 -3.88 12.18
N ILE A 38 -4.29 -4.37 11.66
CA ILE A 38 -4.97 -3.85 10.46
C ILE A 38 -6.09 -2.93 10.94
N ILE A 39 -6.09 -1.68 10.47
CA ILE A 39 -7.09 -0.68 10.81
C ILE A 39 -7.72 -0.18 9.52
N GLU A 40 -9.04 -0.22 9.41
CA GLU A 40 -9.74 0.53 8.38
C GLU A 40 -9.71 2.01 8.72
N ASN A 41 -9.12 2.80 7.84
CA ASN A 41 -8.96 4.22 8.03
C ASN A 41 -9.76 4.99 6.97
N SER A 42 -10.43 6.04 7.42
CA SER A 42 -11.19 6.97 6.58
C SER A 42 -10.68 8.40 6.84
N LYS A 43 -9.36 8.55 6.98
CA LYS A 43 -8.75 9.82 7.43
C LYS A 43 -8.92 10.98 6.44
N PHE A 44 -9.28 10.69 5.20
CA PHE A 44 -9.54 11.72 4.20
C PHE A 44 -11.06 11.87 3.98
N PRO A 45 -11.61 13.08 4.08
CA PRO A 45 -13.03 13.36 3.87
C PRO A 45 -13.50 13.09 2.42
N ASP A 46 -12.57 12.89 1.48
CA ASP A 46 -12.81 12.58 0.06
C ASP A 46 -12.68 11.07 -0.26
N GLU A 47 -13.40 10.24 0.50
CA GLU A 47 -13.83 8.88 0.12
C GLU A 47 -12.79 7.79 -0.18
N LYS A 48 -11.49 8.08 -0.16
CA LYS A 48 -10.49 7.01 -0.28
C LYS A 48 -10.41 6.24 1.03
N LYS A 49 -11.19 5.17 1.14
CA LYS A 49 -11.00 4.18 2.22
C LYS A 49 -9.59 3.61 2.08
N GLU A 50 -8.91 3.43 3.21
CA GLU A 50 -7.56 2.87 3.26
C GLU A 50 -7.50 1.80 4.36
N TYR A 51 -6.64 0.79 4.19
CA TYR A 51 -6.19 -0.01 5.32
C TYR A 51 -4.83 0.48 5.76
N ARG A 52 -4.71 0.81 7.05
CA ARG A 52 -3.44 1.02 7.70
C ARG A 52 -3.00 -0.24 8.41
N VAL A 53 -1.76 -0.65 8.21
CA VAL A 53 -1.20 -1.84 8.83
C VAL A 53 0.03 -1.46 9.65
N TYR A 54 0.02 -1.83 10.92
CA TYR A 54 1.18 -1.74 11.80
C TYR A 54 1.75 -3.14 12.06
N HIS A 55 3.07 -3.23 12.10
CA HIS A 55 3.78 -4.44 12.51
C HIS A 55 4.57 -4.19 13.79
N ALA A 56 4.58 -5.17 14.71
CA ALA A 56 5.24 -5.07 16.01
C ALA A 56 6.76 -4.84 15.94
N ASP A 57 7.40 -5.20 14.82
CA ASP A 57 8.82 -4.93 14.58
C ASP A 57 9.09 -3.47 14.13
N GLY A 58 8.06 -2.63 14.16
CA GLY A 58 8.14 -1.19 13.88
C GLY A 58 7.95 -0.86 12.40
N TYR A 59 7.07 -1.55 11.67
CA TYR A 59 6.70 -1.18 10.30
C TYR A 59 5.28 -0.59 10.27
N CYS A 60 5.02 0.36 9.36
CA CYS A 60 3.70 0.96 9.19
C CYS A 60 3.48 1.28 7.71
N PHE A 61 2.41 0.79 7.10
CA PHE A 61 2.08 1.10 5.71
C PHE A 61 0.58 1.27 5.51
N ASP A 62 0.22 1.99 4.45
CA ASP A 62 -1.15 2.19 4.02
C ASP A 62 -1.39 1.57 2.66
N VAL A 63 -2.59 1.05 2.44
CA VAL A 63 -3.06 0.60 1.13
C VAL A 63 -4.45 1.13 0.83
N THR A 64 -4.63 1.76 -0.32
CA THR A 64 -5.94 2.30 -0.72
C THR A 64 -6.94 1.18 -1.00
N LYS A 65 -8.24 1.43 -0.84
CA LYS A 65 -9.31 0.51 -1.26
C LYS A 65 -9.82 0.80 -2.67
N GLU A 66 -9.54 1.99 -3.18
CA GLU A 66 -9.96 2.41 -4.52
C GLU A 66 -8.75 2.57 -5.45
N LYS A 67 -9.00 2.38 -6.74
CA LYS A 67 -8.02 2.68 -7.78
C LYS A 67 -7.81 4.18 -7.83
N ILE A 68 -6.55 4.60 -7.77
CA ILE A 68 -6.19 5.98 -8.03
C ILE A 68 -6.13 6.16 -9.55
N GLU A 69 -7.03 6.98 -10.09
CA GLU A 69 -6.88 7.54 -11.43
C GLU A 69 -5.82 8.66 -11.34
N LEU A 70 -4.59 8.37 -11.76
CA LEU A 70 -3.58 9.41 -11.95
C LEU A 70 -3.75 10.04 -13.34
N ALA A 71 -3.63 11.37 -13.40
CA ALA A 71 -3.44 12.08 -14.66
C ALA A 71 -2.10 11.63 -15.29
N GLU A 72 -2.06 11.41 -16.62
CA GLU A 72 -0.85 10.94 -17.34
C GLU A 72 0.40 11.83 -17.13
N ASP A 73 0.18 13.06 -16.70
CA ASP A 73 1.11 14.14 -16.45
C ASP A 73 1.62 14.22 -15.00
N GLU A 74 0.96 13.54 -14.06
CA GLU A 74 1.49 13.29 -12.72
C GLU A 74 2.16 11.92 -12.69
N ILE A 75 3.45 11.87 -13.08
CA ILE A 75 4.29 10.69 -12.85
C ILE A 75 4.57 10.56 -11.35
N CYS A 76 3.56 10.17 -10.59
CA CYS A 76 3.77 9.53 -9.30
C CYS A 76 4.20 8.10 -9.60
N TYR A 77 5.50 7.83 -9.44
CA TYR A 77 6.15 6.53 -9.71
C TYR A 77 5.55 5.34 -8.93
N SER A 78 4.52 5.58 -8.10
CA SER A 78 3.79 4.58 -7.35
C SER A 78 2.59 3.97 -8.09
N CYS A 79 1.82 4.69 -8.93
CA CYS A 79 0.41 4.27 -9.18
C CYS A 79 -0.28 4.68 -10.51
N ILE A 80 0.22 4.34 -11.69
CA ILE A 80 -0.62 4.48 -12.91
C ILE A 80 -1.72 3.40 -12.91
N GLY A 81 -2.97 3.81 -12.65
CA GLY A 81 -4.20 3.02 -12.87
C GLY A 81 -4.54 1.98 -11.80
N GLY A 82 -4.08 2.15 -10.56
CA GLY A 82 -4.10 1.08 -9.55
C GLY A 82 -4.27 1.52 -8.10
N TYR A 83 -4.26 0.51 -7.23
CA TYR A 83 -4.20 0.67 -5.78
C TYR A 83 -2.84 1.26 -5.40
N GLU A 84 -2.80 2.10 -4.36
CA GLU A 84 -1.56 2.66 -3.85
C GLU A 84 -1.11 1.96 -2.59
N TYR A 85 0.20 1.73 -2.53
CA TYR A 85 0.92 1.40 -1.32
C TYR A 85 1.73 2.62 -0.92
N SER A 86 1.52 3.14 0.29
CA SER A 86 2.31 4.25 0.80
C SER A 86 2.95 3.88 2.13
N PHE A 87 4.26 4.10 2.21
CA PHE A 87 5.00 4.14 3.45
C PHE A 87 5.06 5.60 3.91
N ASN A 88 4.47 5.90 5.06
CA ASN A 88 4.46 7.26 5.59
C ASN A 88 5.72 7.52 6.42
N GLU A 89 6.83 7.87 5.74
CA GLU A 89 8.01 8.46 6.40
C GLU A 89 7.63 9.80 7.03
N GLY A 90 7.74 9.91 8.35
CA GLY A 90 7.70 11.19 9.05
C GLY A 90 6.38 11.57 9.72
N ALA A 91 5.28 10.83 9.52
CA ALA A 91 4.06 11.07 10.30
C ALA A 91 4.08 10.41 11.69
N TYR A 92 4.91 9.36 11.87
CA TYR A 92 5.04 8.61 13.11
C TYR A 92 6.51 8.29 13.36
N GLU A 93 7.16 9.08 14.22
CA GLU A 93 8.55 8.85 14.63
C GLU A 93 8.72 7.41 15.13
N GLY A 94 9.67 6.67 14.54
CA GLY A 94 10.06 5.33 14.99
C GLY A 94 9.65 4.15 14.09
N PHE A 95 8.81 4.36 13.07
CA PHE A 95 8.51 3.32 12.08
C PHE A 95 9.54 3.26 10.95
N LYS A 96 9.86 2.04 10.52
CA LYS A 96 10.80 1.72 9.43
C LYS A 96 10.04 1.39 8.16
N GLU A 97 10.71 1.61 7.03
CA GLU A 97 10.22 1.17 5.73
C GLU A 97 10.12 -0.36 5.69
N ILE A 98 9.05 -0.85 5.08
CA ILE A 98 8.88 -2.25 4.73
C ILE A 98 8.68 -2.34 3.22
N THR A 99 9.31 -3.33 2.59
CA THR A 99 9.08 -3.57 1.17
C THR A 99 7.69 -4.14 0.94
N VAL A 100 7.09 -3.89 -0.22
CA VAL A 100 5.77 -4.42 -0.59
C VAL A 100 5.75 -5.96 -0.52
N GLU A 101 6.86 -6.61 -0.90
CA GLU A 101 7.00 -8.07 -0.84
C GLU A 101 6.98 -8.61 0.60
N GLU A 102 7.68 -7.96 1.53
CA GLU A 102 7.68 -8.31 2.95
C GLU A 102 6.32 -8.07 3.60
N ALA A 103 5.63 -6.98 3.23
CA ALA A 103 4.28 -6.69 3.68
C ALA A 103 3.29 -7.79 3.24
N ILE A 104 3.37 -8.22 1.97
CA ILE A 104 2.55 -9.33 1.44
C ILE A 104 2.84 -10.61 2.20
N LYS A 105 4.11 -10.92 2.44
CA LYS A 105 4.50 -12.13 3.19
C LYS A 105 3.89 -12.11 4.60
N SER A 106 4.02 -10.99 5.30
CA SER A 106 3.52 -10.82 6.66
C SER A 106 2.00 -11.02 6.76
N LEU A 107 1.23 -10.47 5.80
CA LEU A 107 -0.23 -10.63 5.75
C LEU A 107 -0.70 -12.04 5.34
N LYS A 108 0.14 -12.82 4.64
CA LYS A 108 -0.14 -14.23 4.30
C LYS A 108 0.16 -15.21 5.44
N GLU A 109 0.95 -14.79 6.42
CA GLU A 109 1.32 -15.57 7.61
C GLU A 109 0.36 -15.36 8.79
N ILE A 110 -0.68 -14.52 8.60
CA ILE A 110 -1.87 -14.45 9.46
C ILE A 110 -2.73 -15.69 9.23
#